data_AF-A0A183KKD4-F1
#
_entry.id   AF-A0A183KKD4-F1
#
_cell.length_a   1.000
_cell.length_b   1.000
_cell.length_c   1.000
_cell.angle_alpha   90.00
_cell.angle_beta   90.00
_cell.angle_gamma   90.00
#
_symmetry.space_group_name_H-M   'P 1'
#
loop_
_entity.id
_entity.type
_entity.pdbx_description
1 polymer ?
#
loop_
_entity_poly.entity_id
_entity_poly.type
_entity_poly.pdbx_seq_one_letter_code
_entity_poly.pdbx_strand_id
1 'polypeptide(L)'
;MLHDFGGTPIYEDVLASNELRDLCAIWNMLDVYDHEMSNRLERLKNHQLTLINSTVNCNQEIISSPSLSVSSDSLSVPEKRPRVEEHLSNTTTVLVNDNNVPGVKINNFEEIVLSIPYERRFWPDHGTSPKQILREHCKLLKWDSPKYETIEDRNKRSFFSTVLVNGKRYRNTSACKSKRYAEQAAVLVCLHVLGIPDGKVHADENNKVNLNNK
;
A
#
# COMPACT_ATOMS: atom_id res chain seq x y z
N MET A 1 33.84 5.88 39.03
CA MET A 1 34.15 4.53 38.52
C MET A 1 33.33 4.34 37.27
N LEU A 2 33.95 4.52 36.09
CA LEU A 2 33.32 4.12 34.83
C LEU A 2 33.29 2.58 34.84
N HIS A 3 32.11 2.00 34.72
CA HIS A 3 32.02 0.58 34.38
C HIS A 3 32.49 0.45 32.94
N ASP A 4 33.56 -0.32 32.70
CA ASP A 4 33.93 -0.74 31.36
C ASP A 4 32.73 -1.51 30.77
N PHE A 5 32.05 -0.88 29.82
CA PHE A 5 30.80 -1.38 29.21
C PHE A 5 30.98 -2.67 28.40
N GLY A 6 32.18 -3.28 28.42
CA GLY A 6 32.54 -4.40 27.56
C GLY A 6 32.90 -5.71 28.26
N GLY A 7 32.68 -5.85 29.57
CA GLY A 7 33.10 -7.03 30.34
C GLY A 7 31.98 -7.94 30.85
N THR A 8 30.75 -7.79 30.37
CA THR A 8 29.67 -8.72 30.78
C THR A 8 29.65 -9.94 29.86
N PRO A 9 29.45 -11.17 30.39
CA PRO A 9 29.36 -12.37 29.56
C PRO A 9 28.32 -12.24 28.44
N ILE A 10 27.18 -11.59 28.74
CA ILE A 10 26.14 -11.29 27.74
C ILE A 10 26.67 -10.41 26.59
N TYR A 11 27.52 -9.42 26.89
CA TYR A 11 28.08 -8.54 25.87
C TYR A 11 29.06 -9.30 24.95
N GLU A 12 29.92 -10.15 25.51
CA GLU A 12 30.84 -10.98 24.73
C GLU A 12 30.08 -11.99 23.87
N ASP A 13 29.05 -12.63 24.41
CA ASP A 13 28.20 -13.57 23.66
C ASP A 13 27.46 -12.87 22.50
N VAL A 14 26.99 -11.63 22.70
CA VAL A 14 26.35 -10.83 21.64
C VAL A 14 27.34 -10.47 20.55
N LEU A 15 28.59 -10.12 20.90
CA LEU A 15 29.64 -9.86 19.92
C LEU A 15 30.08 -11.11 19.16
N ALA A 16 30.06 -12.28 19.81
CA ALA A 16 30.41 -13.56 19.21
C ALA A 16 29.28 -14.17 18.36
N SER A 17 28.06 -13.63 18.43
CA SER A 17 26.90 -14.12 17.69
C SER A 17 27.01 -13.83 16.20
N ASN A 18 26.89 -14.88 15.37
CA ASN A 18 26.93 -14.75 13.91
C ASN A 18 25.55 -14.78 13.28
N GLU A 19 24.58 -15.42 13.95
CA GLU A 19 23.24 -15.60 13.41
C GLU A 19 22.17 -15.01 14.34
N LEU A 20 21.02 -14.67 13.76
CA LEU A 20 19.86 -14.18 14.52
C LEU A 20 19.41 -15.20 15.59
N ARG A 21 19.64 -16.49 15.35
CA ARG A 21 19.34 -17.57 16.30
C ARG A 21 20.18 -17.46 17.57
N ASP A 22 21.46 -17.12 17.44
CA ASP A 22 22.40 -17.00 18.57
C ASP A 22 21.98 -15.84 19.47
N LEU A 23 21.65 -14.70 18.84
CA LEU A 23 21.07 -13.55 19.52
C LEU A 23 19.79 -13.93 20.29
N CYS A 24 18.86 -14.64 19.65
CA CYS A 24 17.65 -15.10 20.33
C CYS A 24 17.95 -16.07 21.49
N ALA A 25 18.99 -16.90 21.40
CA ALA A 25 19.40 -17.79 22.47
C ALA A 25 19.95 -17.03 23.69
N ILE A 26 20.76 -15.98 23.47
CA ILE A 26 21.32 -15.14 24.55
C ILE A 26 20.21 -14.50 25.40
N TRP A 27 19.13 -14.07 24.75
CA TRP A 27 17.98 -13.50 25.44
C TRP A 27 16.91 -14.53 25.86
N ASN A 28 17.19 -15.83 25.74
CA ASN A 28 16.24 -16.91 26.06
C ASN A 28 14.89 -16.80 25.31
N MET A 29 14.96 -16.41 24.03
CA MET A 29 13.83 -16.20 23.11
C MET A 29 13.90 -17.19 21.92
N LEU A 30 14.47 -18.37 22.15
CA LEU A 30 14.68 -19.36 21.10
C LEU A 30 13.37 -19.97 20.61
N ASP A 31 12.39 -20.12 21.51
CA ASP A 31 11.02 -20.54 21.22
C ASP A 31 10.32 -19.57 20.25
N VAL A 32 10.49 -18.26 20.46
CA VAL A 32 9.95 -17.22 19.58
C VAL A 32 10.60 -17.30 18.19
N TYR A 33 11.91 -17.51 18.14
CA TYR A 33 12.65 -17.70 16.89
C TYR A 33 12.14 -18.92 16.12
N ASP A 34 12.04 -20.08 16.77
CA ASP A 34 11.61 -21.33 16.16
C ASP A 34 10.16 -21.24 15.66
N HIS A 35 9.28 -20.59 16.42
CA HIS A 35 7.90 -20.35 16.02
C HIS A 35 7.82 -19.45 14.77
N GLU A 36 8.54 -18.33 14.73
CA GLU A 36 8.52 -17.43 13.57
C GLU A 36 9.18 -18.06 12.34
N MET A 37 10.26 -18.84 12.50
CA MET A 37 10.85 -19.58 11.38
C MET A 37 9.87 -20.62 10.81
N SER A 38 9.13 -21.31 11.68
CA SER A 38 8.08 -22.27 11.26
C SER A 38 6.97 -21.57 10.47
N ASN A 39 6.47 -20.44 10.97
CA ASN A 39 5.46 -19.63 10.29
C ASN A 39 5.94 -19.13 8.93
N ARG A 40 7.22 -18.73 8.81
CA ARG A 40 7.82 -18.33 7.52
C ARG A 40 7.86 -19.50 6.53
N LEU A 41 8.26 -20.68 6.99
CA LEU A 41 8.28 -21.88 6.14
C LEU A 41 6.86 -22.26 5.68
N GLU A 42 5.86 -22.13 6.54
CA GLU A 42 4.47 -22.37 6.19
C GLU A 42 3.96 -21.37 5.14
N ARG A 43 4.25 -20.07 5.30
CA ARG A 43 3.92 -19.04 4.29
C ARG A 43 4.56 -19.35 2.94
N LEU A 44 5.82 -19.80 2.93
CA LEU A 44 6.52 -20.21 1.70
C LEU A 44 5.88 -21.45 1.07
N LYS A 45 5.55 -22.48 1.87
CA LYS A 45 4.84 -23.67 1.39
C LYS A 45 3.49 -23.31 0.78
N ASN A 46 2.70 -22.47 1.46
CA ASN A 46 1.40 -22.01 0.97
C ASN A 46 1.52 -21.18 -0.31
N HIS A 47 2.56 -20.36 -0.42
CA HIS A 47 2.86 -19.62 -1.64
C HIS A 47 3.23 -20.54 -2.80
N GLN A 48 4.08 -21.55 -2.56
CA GLN A 48 4.46 -22.55 -3.57
C GLN A 48 3.24 -23.37 -4.02
N LEU A 49 2.40 -23.82 -3.09
CA LEU A 49 1.14 -24.51 -3.42
C LEU A 49 0.21 -23.62 -4.26
N THR A 50 0.13 -22.32 -3.95
CA THR A 50 -0.67 -21.37 -4.73
C THR A 50 -0.12 -21.21 -6.15
N LEU A 51 1.19 -21.12 -6.32
CA LEU A 51 1.84 -21.07 -7.63
C LEU A 51 1.62 -22.37 -8.43
N ILE A 52 1.77 -23.53 -7.80
CA ILE A 52 1.58 -24.83 -8.42
C ILE A 52 0.12 -25.01 -8.84
N ASN A 53 -0.84 -24.71 -7.95
CA ASN A 53 -2.26 -24.80 -8.27
C ASN A 53 -2.67 -23.84 -9.38
N SER A 54 -2.11 -22.62 -9.40
CA SER A 54 -2.32 -21.67 -10.50
C SER A 54 -1.74 -22.18 -11.83
N THR A 55 -0.60 -22.87 -11.78
CA THR A 55 0.04 -23.49 -12.96
C THR A 55 -0.77 -24.69 -13.46
N VAL A 56 -1.26 -25.54 -12.56
CA VAL A 56 -2.11 -26.68 -12.89
C VAL A 56 -3.45 -26.22 -13.47
N ASN A 57 -4.04 -25.15 -12.92
CA ASN A 57 -5.28 -24.58 -13.45
C ASN A 57 -5.09 -23.97 -14.85
N CYS A 58 -3.92 -23.39 -15.14
CA CYS A 58 -3.57 -22.89 -16.48
C CYS A 58 -3.34 -24.02 -17.51
N ASN A 59 -2.90 -25.19 -17.05
CA ASN A 59 -2.65 -26.35 -17.91
C ASN A 59 -3.90 -27.22 -18.15
N GLN A 60 -4.90 -27.18 -17.26
CA GLN A 60 -6.17 -27.90 -17.43
C GLN A 60 -7.09 -27.27 -18.48
N GLU A 61 -7.00 -25.96 -18.72
CA GLU A 61 -7.80 -25.29 -19.77
C GLU A 61 -7.26 -25.50 -21.20
N ILE A 62 -6.08 -26.12 -21.38
CA ILE A 62 -5.47 -26.31 -22.70
C ILE A 62 -5.81 -27.69 -23.33
N ILE A 63 -6.31 -28.67 -22.56
CA ILE A 63 -6.41 -30.07 -23.03
C ILE A 63 -7.85 -30.50 -23.43
N SER A 64 -8.85 -29.62 -23.33
CA SER A 64 -10.23 -29.96 -23.74
C SER A 64 -10.67 -29.19 -24.99
N SER A 65 -10.14 -29.55 -26.15
CA SER A 65 -10.73 -29.19 -27.44
C SER A 65 -10.38 -30.23 -28.52
N PRO A 66 -11.33 -31.08 -28.95
CA PRO A 66 -11.21 -31.82 -30.19
C PRO A 66 -11.76 -30.99 -31.37
N SER A 67 -11.15 -31.19 -32.53
CA SER A 67 -11.36 -30.47 -33.79
C SER A 67 -12.60 -30.90 -34.59
N LEU A 68 -13.23 -29.90 -35.21
CA LEU A 68 -13.89 -29.83 -36.55
C LEU A 68 -15.10 -30.74 -36.87
N SER A 69 -16.26 -30.12 -37.14
CA SER A 69 -17.00 -30.30 -38.40
C SER A 69 -18.07 -29.21 -38.61
N VAL A 70 -18.32 -28.93 -39.88
CA VAL A 70 -19.19 -27.92 -40.49
C VAL A 70 -20.63 -28.47 -40.62
N SER A 71 -21.68 -27.67 -40.34
CA SER A 71 -22.90 -27.52 -41.17
C SER A 71 -23.99 -26.64 -40.52
N SER A 72 -24.40 -25.61 -41.27
CA SER A 72 -25.77 -25.14 -41.62
C SER A 72 -26.88 -24.90 -40.57
N ASP A 73 -27.33 -23.65 -40.54
CA ASP A 73 -28.69 -23.10 -40.34
C ASP A 73 -29.60 -23.56 -39.18
N SER A 74 -29.88 -22.64 -38.24
CA SER A 74 -31.12 -21.84 -38.23
C SER A 74 -31.34 -21.09 -36.89
N LEU A 75 -32.14 -20.03 -36.98
CA LEU A 75 -32.39 -18.95 -36.02
C LEU A 75 -32.67 -19.32 -34.54
N SER A 76 -32.08 -18.56 -33.62
CA SER A 76 -32.81 -17.78 -32.59
C SER A 76 -31.87 -16.84 -31.81
N VAL A 77 -32.20 -15.54 -31.80
CA VAL A 77 -31.52 -14.47 -31.03
C VAL A 77 -32.41 -14.13 -29.83
N PRO A 78 -31.85 -14.10 -28.60
CA PRO A 78 -31.88 -12.87 -27.77
C PRO A 78 -30.59 -12.76 -26.91
N GLU A 79 -30.10 -11.63 -26.37
CA GLU A 79 -30.46 -10.22 -26.34
C GLU A 79 -29.27 -9.51 -25.66
N LYS A 80 -28.69 -8.50 -26.33
CA LYS A 80 -27.61 -7.65 -25.78
C LYS A 80 -28.20 -6.61 -24.83
N ARG A 81 -27.53 -6.36 -23.70
CA ARG A 81 -27.76 -5.15 -22.86
C ARG A 81 -26.57 -4.19 -22.95
N PRO A 82 -26.80 -2.87 -22.79
CA PRO A 82 -26.37 -1.90 -23.80
C PRO A 82 -25.12 -1.09 -23.46
N ARG A 83 -24.52 -0.62 -24.56
CA ARG A 83 -23.57 0.49 -24.74
C ARG A 83 -24.22 1.81 -24.32
N VAL A 84 -23.51 2.62 -23.54
CA VAL A 84 -23.74 4.06 -23.49
C VAL A 84 -22.39 4.72 -23.79
N GLU A 85 -22.25 5.17 -25.03
CA GLU A 85 -21.40 6.31 -25.37
C GLU A 85 -22.26 7.55 -25.16
N GLU A 86 -21.78 8.54 -24.40
CA GLU A 86 -22.16 9.91 -24.71
C GLU A 86 -21.09 10.92 -24.32
N HIS A 87 -20.55 11.52 -25.39
CA HIS A 87 -20.07 12.87 -25.63
C HIS A 87 -19.35 13.69 -24.54
N LEU A 88 -18.13 14.07 -24.93
CA LEU A 88 -17.39 15.26 -24.52
C LEU A 88 -18.30 16.49 -24.44
N SER A 89 -18.31 17.17 -23.29
CA SER A 89 -18.80 18.55 -23.17
C SER A 89 -17.94 19.38 -22.21
N ASN A 90 -17.09 20.17 -22.85
CA ASN A 90 -16.50 21.46 -22.53
C ASN A 90 -17.08 22.33 -21.37
N THR A 91 -16.13 22.85 -20.58
CA THR A 91 -16.01 24.22 -20.02
C THR A 91 -16.94 24.73 -18.91
N THR A 92 -16.29 25.36 -17.92
CA THR A 92 -16.56 26.71 -17.35
C THR A 92 -16.89 26.74 -15.86
N THR A 93 -15.95 27.31 -15.10
CA THR A 93 -16.16 28.11 -13.89
C THR A 93 -17.33 29.10 -14.06
N VAL A 94 -18.15 29.33 -13.02
CA VAL A 94 -18.71 30.64 -12.58
C VAL A 94 -20.06 30.48 -11.85
N LEU A 95 -20.06 30.94 -10.59
CA LEU A 95 -21.08 31.71 -9.82
C LEU A 95 -22.60 31.34 -9.84
N VAL A 96 -23.08 31.01 -8.63
CA VAL A 96 -24.26 31.54 -7.89
C VAL A 96 -25.72 31.11 -8.28
N ASN A 97 -26.36 30.47 -7.26
CA ASN A 97 -27.75 30.41 -6.74
C ASN A 97 -28.98 29.75 -7.43
N ASP A 98 -29.58 28.88 -6.59
CA ASP A 98 -30.99 28.60 -6.26
C ASP A 98 -32.01 28.07 -7.30
N ASN A 99 -32.43 26.79 -7.14
CA ASN A 99 -33.76 26.38 -6.60
C ASN A 99 -34.07 24.86 -6.79
N ASN A 100 -34.28 24.17 -5.65
CA ASN A 100 -35.17 23.03 -5.36
C ASN A 100 -35.34 21.85 -6.37
N VAL A 101 -34.62 20.75 -6.11
CA VAL A 101 -35.03 19.36 -6.46
C VAL A 101 -34.72 18.44 -5.27
N PRO A 102 -35.67 17.59 -4.79
CA PRO A 102 -35.50 16.78 -3.59
C PRO A 102 -34.84 15.43 -3.89
N GLY A 103 -33.79 15.06 -3.13
CA GLY A 103 -33.44 13.64 -2.94
C GLY A 103 -32.00 13.20 -3.13
N VAL A 104 -31.01 14.08 -3.30
CA VAL A 104 -29.59 13.68 -3.26
C VAL A 104 -29.00 14.15 -1.94
N LYS A 105 -28.77 13.22 -1.01
CA LYS A 105 -27.86 13.47 0.11
C LYS A 105 -26.45 13.57 -0.46
N ILE A 106 -26.11 14.76 -0.97
CA ILE A 106 -24.72 15.14 -1.20
C ILE A 106 -24.13 15.27 0.19
N ASN A 107 -23.57 14.18 0.69
CA ASN A 107 -22.72 14.25 1.87
C ASN A 107 -21.53 15.11 1.44
N ASN A 108 -21.59 16.40 1.78
CA ASN A 108 -20.53 17.38 1.60
C ASN A 108 -19.36 16.98 2.51
N PHE A 109 -18.69 15.87 2.19
CA PHE A 109 -17.44 15.51 2.82
C PHE A 109 -16.40 16.52 2.32
N GLU A 110 -15.94 17.39 3.22
CA GLU A 110 -14.83 18.30 2.97
C GLU A 110 -13.65 17.49 2.43
N GLU A 111 -13.36 17.67 1.14
CA GLU A 111 -12.27 16.97 0.46
C GLU A 111 -11.05 17.87 0.40
N ILE A 112 -9.99 17.43 1.06
CA ILE A 112 -8.72 18.15 1.10
C ILE A 112 -7.82 17.56 0.01
N VAL A 113 -7.42 18.42 -0.92
CA VAL A 113 -6.68 18.03 -2.12
C VAL A 113 -5.30 18.68 -2.09
N LEU A 114 -4.24 17.87 -2.08
CA LEU A 114 -2.85 18.36 -2.15
C LEU A 114 -2.02 17.50 -3.13
N SER A 115 -0.94 18.06 -3.65
CA SER A 115 0.03 17.34 -4.48
C SER A 115 1.28 17.01 -3.67
N ILE A 116 1.35 15.80 -3.11
CA ILE A 116 2.52 15.34 -2.36
C ILE A 116 3.06 14.06 -3.01
N PRO A 117 4.17 14.11 -3.78
CA PRO A 117 4.70 12.92 -4.42
C PRO A 117 5.20 11.90 -3.38
N TYR A 118 4.90 10.63 -3.62
CA TYR A 118 5.45 9.52 -2.83
C TYR A 118 6.61 8.87 -3.57
N GLU A 119 7.80 8.94 -2.98
CA GLU A 119 9.01 8.33 -3.51
C GLU A 119 9.56 7.31 -2.54
N ARG A 120 9.51 6.03 -2.92
CA ARG A 120 9.82 4.90 -2.04
C ARG A 120 11.18 5.02 -1.34
N ARG A 121 12.17 5.64 -1.96
CA ARG A 121 13.54 5.78 -1.44
C ARG A 121 13.65 6.55 -0.11
N PHE A 122 12.65 7.36 0.25
CA PHE A 122 12.69 8.14 1.48
C PHE A 122 12.16 7.39 2.71
N TRP A 123 11.79 6.11 2.59
CA TRP A 123 11.33 5.30 3.71
C TRP A 123 12.21 4.06 3.88
N PRO A 124 12.32 3.51 5.10
CA PRO A 124 13.07 2.27 5.34
C PRO A 124 12.55 1.09 4.51
N ASP A 125 13.39 0.07 4.33
CA ASP A 125 12.96 -1.17 3.66
C ASP A 125 11.96 -1.99 4.45
N HIS A 126 12.07 -1.91 5.77
CA HIS A 126 11.22 -2.62 6.70
C HIS A 126 10.72 -1.68 7.80
N GLY A 127 9.51 -1.95 8.33
CA GLY A 127 8.96 -1.23 9.47
C GLY A 127 8.05 -0.07 9.10
N THR A 128 8.60 1.10 8.75
CA THR A 128 7.82 2.35 8.77
C THR A 128 7.40 2.80 7.37
N SER A 129 6.10 2.73 7.08
CA SER A 129 5.50 3.32 5.88
C SER A 129 4.37 4.29 6.24
N PRO A 130 4.05 5.28 5.39
CA PRO A 130 2.97 6.23 5.66
C PRO A 130 1.64 5.55 6.02
N LYS A 131 1.23 4.54 5.24
CA LYS A 131 0.01 3.73 5.54
C LYS A 131 0.07 3.07 6.92
N GLN A 132 1.24 2.62 7.36
CA GLN A 132 1.38 2.00 8.67
C GLN A 132 1.24 3.03 9.78
N ILE A 133 1.90 4.18 9.65
CA ILE A 133 1.79 5.30 10.60
C ILE A 133 0.33 5.73 10.75
N LEU A 134 -0.37 5.94 9.64
CA LEU A 134 -1.78 6.33 9.67
C LEU A 134 -2.67 5.27 10.34
N ARG A 135 -2.45 3.99 10.04
CA ARG A 135 -3.21 2.90 10.66
C ARG A 135 -3.01 2.85 12.17
N GLU A 136 -1.78 2.99 12.63
CA GLU A 136 -1.45 3.04 14.06
C GLU A 136 -2.08 4.26 14.73
N HIS A 137 -2.02 5.42 14.09
CA HIS A 137 -2.67 6.63 14.56
C HIS A 137 -4.20 6.46 14.71
N CYS A 138 -4.88 5.90 13.69
CA CYS A 138 -6.32 5.60 13.79
C CYS A 138 -6.63 4.65 14.96
N LYS A 139 -5.80 3.62 15.17
CA LYS A 139 -5.98 2.69 16.30
C LYS A 139 -5.84 3.40 17.65
N LEU A 140 -4.82 4.24 17.81
CA LEU A 140 -4.58 5.00 19.05
C LEU A 140 -5.76 5.92 19.39
N LEU A 141 -6.36 6.55 18.38
CA LEU A 141 -7.53 7.43 18.55
C LEU A 141 -8.88 6.70 18.51
N LYS A 142 -8.88 5.36 18.41
CA LYS A 142 -10.10 4.53 18.26
C LYS A 142 -10.99 4.95 17.09
N TRP A 143 -10.37 5.46 16.02
CA TRP A 143 -11.05 5.73 14.76
C TRP A 143 -11.19 4.47 13.93
N ASP A 144 -12.16 4.49 13.02
CA ASP A 144 -12.27 3.47 11.99
C ASP A 144 -10.98 3.34 11.18
N SER A 145 -10.73 2.12 10.68
CA SER A 145 -9.60 1.87 9.79
C SER A 145 -9.72 2.74 8.52
N PRO A 146 -8.60 3.32 8.02
CA PRO A 146 -8.62 4.16 6.83
C PRO A 146 -9.21 3.41 5.63
N LYS A 147 -10.11 4.06 4.89
CA LYS A 147 -10.69 3.51 3.65
C LYS A 147 -10.05 4.18 2.44
N TYR A 148 -9.81 3.41 1.39
CA TYR A 148 -9.09 3.87 0.20
C TYR A 148 -9.94 3.73 -1.05
N GLU A 149 -9.99 4.79 -1.83
CA GLU A 149 -10.55 4.81 -3.16
C GLU A 149 -9.41 5.12 -4.14
N THR A 150 -9.27 4.33 -5.19
CA THR A 150 -8.20 4.49 -6.19
C THR A 150 -8.82 4.55 -7.57
N ILE A 151 -8.42 5.55 -8.35
CA ILE A 151 -8.83 5.74 -9.74
C ILE A 151 -7.60 5.53 -10.62
N GLU A 152 -7.76 4.75 -11.70
CA GLU A 152 -6.74 4.54 -12.72
C GLU A 152 -7.08 5.38 -13.96
N ASP A 153 -6.15 6.24 -14.37
CA ASP A 153 -6.15 6.85 -15.70
C ASP A 153 -5.44 5.88 -16.66
N ARG A 154 -6.24 5.10 -17.40
CA ARG A 154 -5.75 4.09 -18.35
C ARG A 154 -4.97 4.69 -19.52
N ASN A 155 -5.30 5.91 -19.93
CA ASN A 155 -4.62 6.58 -21.05
C ASN A 155 -3.19 6.94 -20.67
N LYS A 156 -3.01 7.43 -19.45
CA LYS A 156 -1.69 7.82 -18.91
C LYS A 156 -1.00 6.71 -18.11
N ARG A 157 -1.64 5.54 -17.96
CA ARG A 157 -1.20 4.42 -17.11
C ARG A 157 -0.78 4.89 -15.71
N SER A 158 -1.62 5.74 -15.11
CA SER A 158 -1.34 6.38 -13.83
C SER A 158 -2.47 6.17 -12.83
N PHE A 159 -2.13 6.20 -11.54
CA PHE A 159 -3.05 5.93 -10.44
C PHE A 159 -3.11 7.15 -9.52
N PHE A 160 -4.33 7.45 -9.04
CA PHE A 160 -4.61 8.47 -8.05
C PHE A 160 -5.45 7.85 -6.94
N SER A 161 -5.30 8.32 -5.70
CA SER A 161 -6.06 7.79 -4.58
C SER A 161 -6.54 8.87 -3.64
N THR A 162 -7.65 8.56 -3.00
CA THR A 162 -8.26 9.31 -1.90
C THR A 162 -8.37 8.39 -0.70
N VAL A 163 -8.01 8.89 0.48
CA VAL A 163 -8.17 8.18 1.75
C VAL A 163 -9.24 8.88 2.60
N LEU A 164 -10.16 8.10 3.18
CA LEU A 164 -11.18 8.56 4.11
C LEU A 164 -10.74 8.21 5.55
N VAL A 165 -10.58 9.24 6.37
CA VAL A 165 -10.20 9.12 7.78
C VAL A 165 -11.06 10.07 8.61
N ASN A 166 -11.71 9.55 9.65
CA ASN A 166 -12.53 10.33 10.58
C ASN A 166 -13.53 11.28 9.87
N GLY A 167 -14.23 10.78 8.85
CA GLY A 167 -15.21 11.55 8.08
C GLY A 167 -14.63 12.59 7.12
N LYS A 168 -13.31 12.71 6.97
CA LYS A 168 -12.66 13.62 6.02
C LYS A 168 -11.96 12.85 4.89
N ARG A 169 -12.03 13.40 3.66
CA ARG A 169 -11.37 12.83 2.48
C ARG A 169 -10.09 13.57 2.18
N TYR A 170 -9.02 12.83 1.93
CA TYR A 170 -7.71 13.36 1.60
C TYR A 170 -7.28 12.79 0.26
N ARG A 171 -7.19 13.63 -0.76
CA ARG A 171 -6.89 13.24 -2.14
C ARG A 171 -5.52 13.75 -2.55
N ASN A 172 -4.76 12.88 -3.20
CA ASN A 172 -3.49 13.23 -3.81
C ASN A 172 -3.64 13.45 -5.32
N THR A 173 -3.05 14.54 -5.84
CA THR A 173 -3.07 14.88 -7.27
C THR A 173 -1.81 14.46 -8.04
N SER A 174 -0.80 13.92 -7.37
CA SER A 174 0.42 13.43 -8.00
C SER A 174 0.19 12.07 -8.65
N ALA A 175 0.48 11.98 -9.95
CA ALA A 175 0.36 10.73 -10.70
C ALA A 175 1.32 9.66 -10.17
N CYS A 176 0.78 8.48 -9.85
CA CYS A 176 1.56 7.37 -9.33
C CYS A 176 1.61 6.19 -10.31
N LYS A 177 2.72 5.44 -10.29
CA LYS A 177 2.95 4.27 -11.16
C LYS A 177 2.17 3.01 -10.80
N SER A 178 1.54 2.98 -9.62
CA SER A 178 0.75 1.84 -9.15
C SER A 178 -0.27 2.26 -8.09
N LYS A 179 -1.33 1.46 -7.92
CA LYS A 179 -2.31 1.62 -6.83
C LYS A 179 -1.64 1.73 -5.45
N ARG A 180 -0.69 0.85 -5.14
CA ARG A 180 0.04 0.86 -3.85
C ARG A 180 0.73 2.20 -3.59
N TYR A 181 1.32 2.82 -4.63
CA TYR A 181 2.00 4.11 -4.49
C TYR A 181 0.99 5.26 -4.35
N ALA A 182 -0.11 5.21 -5.10
CA ALA A 182 -1.18 6.20 -5.00
C ALA A 182 -1.80 6.25 -3.60
N GLU A 183 -2.06 5.08 -3.00
CA GLU A 183 -2.57 5.00 -1.63
C GLU A 183 -1.58 5.61 -0.61
N GLN A 184 -0.28 5.34 -0.74
CA GLN A 184 0.74 5.95 0.14
C GLN A 184 0.76 7.48 -0.03
N ALA A 185 0.68 7.97 -1.26
CA ALA A 185 0.63 9.40 -1.55
C ALA A 185 -0.61 10.09 -0.97
N ALA A 186 -1.79 9.44 -1.03
CA ALA A 186 -3.01 9.93 -0.37
C ALA A 186 -2.85 10.02 1.15
N VAL A 187 -2.17 9.04 1.76
CA VAL A 187 -1.86 9.09 3.20
C VAL A 187 -0.94 10.25 3.55
N LEU A 188 0.04 10.59 2.71
CA LEU A 188 0.90 11.77 2.97
C LEU A 188 0.09 13.06 3.09
N VAL A 189 -0.96 13.22 2.28
CA VAL A 189 -1.89 14.37 2.39
C VAL A 189 -2.57 14.37 3.75
N CYS A 190 -3.07 13.22 4.19
CA CYS A 190 -3.70 13.05 5.50
C CYS A 190 -2.74 13.36 6.66
N LEU A 191 -1.55 12.76 6.66
CA LEU A 191 -0.55 12.98 7.71
C LEU A 191 -0.10 14.44 7.77
N HIS A 192 0.09 15.08 6.61
CA HIS A 192 0.45 16.49 6.53
C HIS A 192 -0.61 17.39 7.18
N VAL A 193 -1.89 17.17 6.86
CA VAL A 193 -3.00 17.97 7.42
C VAL A 193 -3.18 17.71 8.92
N LEU A 194 -2.98 16.48 9.37
CA LEU A 194 -3.06 16.13 10.79
C LEU A 194 -1.82 16.54 11.60
N GLY A 195 -0.76 17.03 10.96
CA GLY A 195 0.50 17.40 11.62
C GLY A 195 1.29 16.20 12.16
N ILE A 196 1.10 15.01 11.58
CA ILE A 196 1.76 13.78 11.99
C ILE A 196 3.04 13.58 11.16
N PRO A 197 4.17 13.19 11.76
CA PRO A 197 5.39 12.90 11.00
C PRO A 197 5.16 11.76 9.99
N ASP A 198 5.67 11.95 8.77
CA ASP A 198 5.45 11.02 7.65
C ASP A 198 6.40 9.82 7.64
N GLY A 199 7.39 9.79 8.55
CA GLY A 199 8.35 8.71 8.72
C GLY A 199 9.43 8.65 7.65
N LYS A 200 9.66 9.75 6.92
CA LYS A 200 10.79 9.83 6.00
C LYS A 200 12.12 9.75 6.75
N VAL A 201 13.05 8.98 6.23
CA VAL A 201 14.47 9.06 6.60
C VAL A 201 15.10 10.21 5.82
N HIS A 202 15.49 11.26 6.53
CA HIS A 202 16.38 12.27 5.98
C HIS A 202 17.77 11.65 5.85
N ALA A 203 18.36 11.70 4.66
CA ALA A 203 19.80 11.50 4.54
C ALA A 203 20.44 12.73 5.18
N ASP A 204 20.87 12.59 6.43
CA ASP A 204 21.53 13.69 7.13
C ASP A 204 22.74 14.18 6.32
N GLU A 205 22.79 15.48 6.04
CA GLU A 205 23.98 16.23 5.63
C GLU A 205 25.09 16.25 6.73
N ASN A 206 24.95 15.45 7.80
CA ASN A 206 25.83 15.42 8.97
C ASN A 206 27.11 14.59 8.79
N ASN A 207 27.35 14.01 7.62
CA ASN A 207 28.59 13.26 7.33
C ASN A 207 29.62 14.04 6.49
N LYS A 208 29.48 15.37 6.34
CA LYS A 208 30.50 16.22 5.71
C LYS A 208 31.48 16.89 6.68
N VAL A 209 31.33 16.71 7.99
CA VAL A 209 32.15 17.45 8.99
C VAL A 209 33.36 16.68 9.54
N ASN A 210 33.60 15.42 9.16
CA ASN A 210 34.64 14.60 9.80
C ASN A 210 35.71 14.01 8.86
N LEU A 211 36.05 14.70 7.78
CA LEU A 211 37.19 14.35 6.92
C LEU A 211 38.34 15.39 6.91
N ASN A 212 38.27 16.42 7.76
CA ASN A 212 39.29 17.48 7.80
C ASN A 212 40.04 17.62 9.14
N ASN A 213 40.09 16.59 9.98
CA ASN A 213 40.98 16.58 11.14
C ASN A 213 41.40 15.16 11.52
N LYS A 214 42.46 14.64 10.89
CA LYS A 214 43.71 14.20 11.54
C LYS A 214 44.57 13.40 10.57
#